data_AF-A0A7T4FN17-F1
#
_entry.id   AF-A0A7T4FN17-F1
#
_cell.length_a   1.000
_cell.length_b   1.000
_cell.length_c   1.000
_cell.angle_alpha   90.00
_cell.angle_beta   90.00
_cell.angle_gamma   90.00
#
_symmetry.space_group_name_H-M   'P 1'
#
loop_
_entity.id
_entity.type
_entity.pdbx_description
1 polymer ?
#
loop_
_entity_poly.entity_id
_entity_poly.type
_entity_poly.pdbx_seq_one_letter_code
_entity_poly.pdbx_strand_id
1 'polypeptide(L)'
;MTAILALVIVLVAMSLGDIVSIKTKAWIPSVFVTALVFLFGFWWLFPKDVISTATLGMPVAGLGMYLLVTHMGTLMNIKELISQWRTVVISIAGICGIMALLLTVGLIFFDKQTAIAGGPPLSGGIVAAIIIKEAATALGNDKLAILAILIYVVQGFVGYPLTSILLKKEGNRLLKDLKNNKENVVEKIVSKESERKTLIPNLPEKYNTIYVVLLKLAFVAYLADCFTKFVNNTIFQNTVLSPFVTCLIFGIIAAELGLVDRQALNKANSFGWMITLLMAFIYEGLNKATPEMLLEVLLPLVEIIIIGVSGLLIFAFIVGKILKESPYMSLCIALNALYGFPPNYILTNEVIKSLTSNNDESEYLTNKMLPKMLIGGFTSVTIASVLIAGIFSKFL
;
A
#
# COMPACT_ATOMS: atom_id res chain seq x y z
N MET A 1 22.49 13.19 17.53
CA MET A 1 21.08 13.13 17.98
C MET A 1 20.84 11.78 18.63
N THR A 2 20.13 11.70 19.76
CA THR A 2 19.83 10.41 20.40
C THR A 2 18.62 9.75 19.72
N ALA A 3 18.51 8.43 19.84
CA ALA A 3 17.37 7.67 19.29
C ALA A 3 16.02 8.16 19.81
N ILE A 4 15.94 8.50 21.10
CA ILE A 4 14.70 9.00 21.70
C ILE A 4 14.31 10.39 21.17
N LEU A 5 15.27 11.28 20.94
CA LEU A 5 15.00 12.58 20.35
C LEU A 5 14.56 12.44 18.89
N ALA A 6 15.20 11.54 18.14
CA ALA A 6 14.82 11.24 16.78
C ALA A 6 13.39 10.68 16.69
N LEU A 7 13.01 9.80 17.62
CA LEU A 7 11.64 9.29 17.74
C LEU A 7 10.64 10.41 18.03
N VAL A 8 10.96 11.34 18.94
CA VAL A 8 10.10 12.51 19.21
C VAL A 8 9.87 13.33 17.94
N ILE A 9 10.92 13.62 17.16
CA ILE A 9 10.80 14.36 15.90
C ILE A 9 9.88 13.64 14.93
N VAL A 10 10.06 12.33 14.75
CA VAL A 10 9.23 11.50 13.87
C VAL A 10 7.76 11.54 14.31
N LEU A 11 7.49 11.32 15.61
CA LEU A 11 6.13 11.31 16.14
C LEU A 11 5.46 12.68 16.08
N VAL A 12 6.20 13.77 16.27
CA VAL A 12 5.68 15.14 16.09
C VAL A 12 5.27 15.36 14.64
N ALA A 13 6.13 15.00 13.68
CA ALA A 13 5.81 15.13 12.26
C ALA A 13 4.56 14.34 11.85
N MET A 14 4.44 13.09 12.32
CA MET A 14 3.26 12.25 12.06
C MET A 14 2.00 12.78 12.74
N SER A 15 2.11 13.23 13.99
CA SER A 15 0.98 13.81 14.74
C SER A 15 0.44 15.08 14.09
N LEU A 16 1.31 15.91 13.50
CA LEU A 16 0.87 17.08 12.74
C LEU A 16 -0.01 16.68 11.55
N GLY A 17 0.34 15.60 10.84
CA GLY A 17 -0.48 15.07 9.75
C GLY A 17 -1.86 14.61 10.22
N ASP A 18 -1.91 13.85 11.32
CA ASP A 18 -3.17 13.40 11.91
C ASP A 18 -4.07 14.56 12.33
N ILE A 19 -3.50 15.57 12.99
CA ILE A 19 -4.24 16.77 13.44
C ILE A 19 -4.85 17.50 12.23
N VAL A 20 -4.10 17.65 11.13
CA VAL A 20 -4.62 18.29 9.91
C VAL A 20 -5.70 17.43 9.26
N SER A 21 -5.52 16.11 9.17
CA SER A 21 -6.54 15.21 8.61
C SER A 21 -7.84 15.24 9.41
N ILE A 22 -7.76 15.20 10.75
CA ILE A 22 -8.91 15.30 11.64
C ILE A 22 -9.64 16.63 11.45
N LYS A 23 -8.91 17.76 11.49
CA LYS A 23 -9.50 19.09 11.32
C LYS A 23 -10.16 19.28 9.95
N THR A 24 -9.59 18.67 8.91
CA THR A 24 -10.10 18.75 7.54
C THR A 24 -11.09 17.64 7.18
N LYS A 25 -11.46 16.77 8.14
CA LYS A 25 -12.34 15.61 7.93
C LYS A 25 -11.88 14.75 6.74
N ALA A 26 -10.60 14.38 6.76
CA ALA A 26 -9.89 13.62 5.74
C ALA A 26 -9.86 14.26 4.34
N TRP A 27 -10.22 15.55 4.19
CA TRP A 27 -10.09 16.26 2.91
C TRP A 27 -8.62 16.43 2.52
N ILE A 28 -7.76 16.73 3.50
CA ILE A 28 -6.30 16.63 3.36
C ILE A 28 -5.85 15.40 4.14
N PRO A 29 -5.40 14.31 3.49
CA PRO A 29 -5.07 13.08 4.21
C PRO A 29 -3.81 13.21 5.06
N SER A 30 -3.74 12.51 6.21
CA SER A 30 -2.59 12.62 7.11
C SER A 30 -1.29 12.24 6.40
N VAL A 31 -1.36 11.18 5.58
CA VAL A 31 -0.21 10.65 4.88
C VAL A 31 0.43 11.69 3.97
N PHE A 32 -0.40 12.51 3.30
CA PHE A 32 0.04 13.58 2.42
C PHE A 32 0.70 14.72 3.20
N VAL A 33 0.08 15.16 4.29
CA VAL A 33 0.62 16.23 5.14
C VAL A 33 1.94 15.81 5.75
N THR A 34 2.00 14.62 6.33
CA THR A 34 3.22 14.07 6.93
C THR A 34 4.32 13.90 5.88
N ALA A 35 3.98 13.46 4.65
CA ALA A 35 4.94 13.40 3.55
C ALA A 35 5.54 14.78 3.23
N LEU A 36 4.73 15.85 3.19
CA LEU A 36 5.22 17.21 2.98
C LEU A 36 6.12 17.66 4.15
N VAL A 37 5.71 17.39 5.39
CA VAL A 37 6.51 17.73 6.58
C VAL A 37 7.87 17.04 6.55
N PHE A 38 7.94 15.75 6.19
CA PHE A 38 9.22 15.06 6.07
C PHE A 38 10.03 15.53 4.85
N LEU A 39 9.41 15.73 3.69
CA LEU A 39 10.12 16.17 2.48
C LEU A 39 10.81 17.53 2.72
N PHE A 40 10.04 18.53 3.14
CA PHE A 40 10.59 19.85 3.48
C PHE A 40 11.48 19.80 4.72
N GLY A 41 11.14 18.93 5.67
CA GLY A 41 11.97 18.62 6.82
C GLY A 41 13.37 18.21 6.40
N PHE A 42 13.53 17.22 5.51
CA PHE A 42 14.84 16.76 5.04
C PHE A 42 15.63 17.80 4.26
N TRP A 43 14.97 18.80 3.67
CA TRP A 43 15.66 19.87 2.96
C TRP A 43 16.26 20.92 3.90
N TRP A 44 15.61 21.21 5.02
CA TRP A 44 15.99 22.38 5.84
C TRP A 44 16.19 22.11 7.33
N LEU A 45 15.57 21.08 7.91
CA LEU A 45 15.45 20.94 9.37
C LEU A 45 15.89 19.57 9.92
N PHE A 46 15.53 18.48 9.25
CA PHE A 46 15.70 17.12 9.74
C PHE A 46 16.98 16.49 9.21
N PRO A 47 17.76 15.81 10.07
CA PRO A 47 18.83 14.93 9.61
C PRO A 47 18.28 13.85 8.68
N LYS A 48 19.02 13.53 7.61
CA LYS A 48 18.59 12.51 6.62
C LYS A 48 18.40 11.13 7.24
N ASP A 49 19.08 10.85 8.35
CA ASP A 49 19.07 9.62 9.11
C ASP A 49 18.16 9.67 10.35
N VAL A 50 17.25 10.64 10.47
CA VAL A 50 16.37 10.76 11.67
C VAL A 50 15.54 9.50 11.94
N ILE A 51 15.05 8.83 10.88
CA ILE A 51 14.21 7.63 11.02
C ILE A 51 15.04 6.41 11.41
N SER A 52 16.21 6.22 10.80
CA SER A 52 17.13 5.14 11.15
C SER A 52 17.75 5.35 12.54
N THR A 53 18.05 6.60 12.92
CA THR A 53 18.45 6.97 14.29
C THR A 53 17.36 6.63 15.31
N ALA A 54 16.08 6.80 14.96
CA ALA A 54 14.94 6.38 15.78
C ALA A 54 14.71 4.86 15.81
N THR A 55 15.54 4.06 15.14
CA THR A 55 15.41 2.60 14.97
C THR A 55 14.12 2.14 14.28
N LEU A 56 13.53 3.03 13.47
CA LEU A 56 12.30 2.76 12.72
C LEU A 56 12.56 2.31 11.28
N GLY A 57 13.81 2.36 10.81
CA GLY A 57 14.24 1.89 9.50
C GLY A 57 14.51 0.37 9.44
N MET A 58 15.24 -0.07 8.44
CA MET A 58 15.70 -1.47 8.33
C MET A 58 16.75 -1.80 9.42
N PRO A 59 16.77 -3.04 9.97
CA PRO A 59 15.98 -4.21 9.58
C PRO A 59 14.59 -4.30 10.25
N VAL A 60 14.28 -3.44 11.23
CA VAL A 60 13.03 -3.53 12.01
C VAL A 60 11.79 -3.32 11.14
N ALA A 61 11.83 -2.37 10.21
CA ALA A 61 10.77 -2.19 9.21
C ALA A 61 10.49 -3.45 8.38
N GLY A 62 11.54 -4.22 8.05
CA GLY A 62 11.43 -5.50 7.38
C GLY A 62 10.54 -6.47 8.17
N LEU A 63 10.86 -6.68 9.44
CA LEU A 63 10.06 -7.53 10.34
C LEU A 63 8.63 -7.02 10.51
N GLY A 64 8.46 -5.70 10.65
CA GLY A 64 7.15 -5.06 10.74
C GLY A 64 6.27 -5.34 9.52
N MET A 65 6.84 -5.32 8.30
CA MET A 65 6.10 -5.65 7.07
C MET A 65 5.60 -7.09 7.07
N TYR A 66 6.46 -8.07 7.41
CA TYR A 66 6.05 -9.47 7.52
C TYR A 66 4.88 -9.64 8.48
N LEU A 67 5.01 -9.12 9.71
CA LEU A 67 3.98 -9.27 10.75
C LEU A 67 2.68 -8.55 10.39
N LEU A 68 2.75 -7.33 9.87
CA LEU A 68 1.56 -6.56 9.50
C LEU A 68 0.82 -7.18 8.33
N VAL A 69 1.53 -7.64 7.29
CA VAL A 69 0.88 -8.23 6.12
C VAL A 69 0.25 -9.57 6.48
N THR A 70 0.92 -10.41 7.27
CA THR A 70 0.30 -11.62 7.81
C THR A 70 -0.93 -11.28 8.65
N HIS A 71 -0.85 -10.24 9.50
CA HIS A 71 -1.98 -9.78 10.30
C HIS A 71 -3.15 -9.26 9.44
N MET A 72 -2.90 -8.53 8.36
CA MET A 72 -3.94 -8.14 7.39
C MET A 72 -4.66 -9.36 6.84
N GLY A 73 -3.94 -10.46 6.59
CA GLY A 73 -4.54 -11.73 6.20
C GLY A 73 -5.53 -12.26 7.24
N THR A 74 -5.26 -12.05 8.53
CA THR A 74 -6.16 -12.45 9.62
C THR A 74 -7.47 -11.65 9.64
N LEU A 75 -7.53 -10.48 9.00
CA LEU A 75 -8.75 -9.66 8.93
C LEU A 75 -9.76 -10.17 7.88
N MET A 76 -9.33 -10.98 6.92
CA MET A 76 -10.13 -11.42 5.77
C MET A 76 -10.44 -12.91 5.81
N ASN A 77 -11.56 -13.35 5.22
CA ASN A 77 -11.81 -14.77 4.95
C ASN A 77 -11.43 -15.21 3.52
N ILE A 78 -11.32 -16.52 3.31
CA ILE A 78 -11.00 -17.10 1.98
C ILE A 78 -12.03 -16.69 0.93
N LYS A 79 -13.31 -16.64 1.29
CA LYS A 79 -14.39 -16.25 0.35
C LYS A 79 -14.23 -14.79 -0.09
N GLU A 80 -13.86 -13.91 0.83
CA GLU A 80 -13.56 -12.50 0.57
C GLU A 80 -12.37 -12.36 -0.37
N LEU A 81 -11.27 -13.07 -0.13
CA LEU A 81 -10.11 -13.07 -1.03
C LEU A 81 -10.48 -13.52 -2.45
N ILE A 82 -11.18 -14.66 -2.58
CA ILE A 82 -11.60 -15.20 -3.89
C ILE A 82 -12.53 -14.19 -4.60
N SER A 83 -13.39 -13.50 -3.85
CA SER A 83 -14.27 -12.48 -4.42
C SER A 83 -13.53 -11.23 -4.95
N GLN A 84 -12.26 -11.03 -4.58
CA GLN A 84 -11.45 -9.89 -5.03
C GLN A 84 -10.71 -10.10 -6.36
N TRP A 85 -10.99 -11.15 -7.13
CA TRP A 85 -10.35 -11.33 -8.44
C TRP A 85 -10.55 -10.13 -9.37
N ARG A 86 -11.71 -9.44 -9.29
CA ARG A 86 -11.97 -8.21 -10.05
C ARG A 86 -11.00 -7.10 -9.68
N THR A 87 -10.69 -6.96 -8.40
CA THR A 87 -9.70 -6.01 -7.88
C THR A 87 -8.32 -6.25 -8.49
N VAL A 88 -7.90 -7.51 -8.57
CA VAL A 88 -6.62 -7.89 -9.20
C VAL A 88 -6.59 -7.49 -10.67
N VAL A 89 -7.65 -7.80 -11.42
CA VAL A 89 -7.75 -7.47 -12.86
C VAL A 89 -7.77 -5.96 -13.10
N ILE A 90 -8.50 -5.19 -12.28
CA ILE A 90 -8.55 -3.71 -12.38
C ILE A 90 -7.17 -3.11 -12.06
N SER A 91 -6.49 -3.61 -11.03
CA SER A 91 -5.16 -3.17 -10.64
C SER A 91 -4.14 -3.37 -11.77
N ILE A 92 -4.10 -4.59 -12.35
CA ILE A 92 -3.23 -4.90 -13.49
C ILE A 92 -3.57 -4.04 -14.70
N ALA A 93 -4.86 -3.86 -15.01
CA ALA A 93 -5.30 -3.03 -16.13
C ALA A 93 -4.84 -1.56 -15.97
N GLY A 94 -4.93 -1.01 -14.76
CA GLY A 94 -4.42 0.34 -14.47
C GLY A 94 -2.93 0.46 -14.74
N ILE A 95 -2.13 -0.53 -14.33
CA ILE A 95 -0.69 -0.54 -14.61
C ILE A 95 -0.40 -0.67 -16.11
N CYS A 96 -1.10 -1.56 -16.81
CA CYS A 96 -1.01 -1.64 -18.26
C CYS A 96 -1.37 -0.30 -18.93
N GLY A 97 -2.34 0.44 -18.37
CA GLY A 97 -2.71 1.78 -18.81
C GLY A 97 -1.58 2.80 -18.66
N ILE A 98 -0.82 2.77 -17.56
CA ILE A 98 0.40 3.59 -17.39
C ILE A 98 1.35 3.31 -18.56
N MET A 99 1.72 2.04 -18.74
CA MET A 99 2.72 1.65 -19.74
C MET A 99 2.25 1.96 -21.15
N ALA A 100 1.00 1.68 -21.47
CA ALA A 100 0.42 1.94 -22.78
C ALA A 100 0.47 3.43 -23.14
N LEU A 101 0.07 4.33 -22.22
CA LEU A 101 0.07 5.76 -22.51
C LEU A 101 1.47 6.36 -22.52
N LEU A 102 2.37 5.95 -21.62
CA LEU A 102 3.75 6.42 -21.66
C LEU A 102 4.48 5.99 -22.94
N LEU A 103 4.24 4.77 -23.43
CA LEU A 103 4.85 4.24 -24.66
C LEU A 103 4.13 4.65 -25.95
N THR A 104 3.05 5.44 -25.88
CA THR A 104 2.35 5.95 -27.05
C THR A 104 2.31 7.47 -27.03
N VAL A 105 1.49 8.06 -26.16
CA VAL A 105 1.34 9.50 -26.00
C VAL A 105 2.59 10.13 -25.40
N GLY A 106 3.24 9.46 -24.44
CA GLY A 106 4.46 9.95 -23.79
C GLY A 106 5.62 10.17 -24.76
N LEU A 107 5.71 9.38 -25.83
CA LEU A 107 6.77 9.49 -26.83
C LEU A 107 6.73 10.79 -27.66
N ILE A 108 5.65 11.58 -27.53
CA ILE A 108 5.55 12.92 -28.12
C ILE A 108 6.35 13.95 -27.29
N PHE A 109 6.48 13.72 -25.99
CA PHE A 109 7.07 14.65 -25.03
C PHE A 109 8.51 14.27 -24.65
N PHE A 110 8.78 12.97 -24.52
CA PHE A 110 10.09 12.46 -24.10
C PHE A 110 10.49 11.21 -24.89
N ASP A 111 11.78 10.89 -24.84
CA ASP A 111 12.33 9.73 -25.54
C ASP A 111 11.88 8.40 -24.91
N LYS A 112 12.10 7.31 -25.65
CA LYS A 112 11.70 5.97 -25.25
C LYS A 112 12.38 5.49 -23.97
N GLN A 113 13.63 5.84 -23.71
CA GLN A 113 14.33 5.44 -22.47
C GLN A 113 13.72 6.16 -21.27
N THR A 114 13.38 7.45 -21.41
CA THR A 114 12.65 8.21 -20.39
C THR A 114 11.29 7.58 -20.08
N ALA A 115 10.53 7.15 -21.11
CA ALA A 115 9.27 6.45 -20.93
C ALA A 115 9.42 5.12 -20.17
N ILE A 116 10.43 4.32 -20.55
CA ILE A 116 10.74 3.01 -19.95
C ILE A 116 11.26 3.16 -18.53
N ALA A 117 12.08 4.17 -18.26
CA ALA A 117 12.59 4.46 -16.92
C ALA A 117 11.47 5.01 -16.01
N GLY A 118 10.48 5.69 -16.58
CA GLY A 118 9.42 6.34 -15.79
C GLY A 118 8.25 5.45 -15.39
N GLY A 119 7.82 4.56 -16.28
CA GLY A 119 6.60 3.76 -16.06
C GLY A 119 6.66 2.75 -14.90
N PRO A 120 7.70 1.92 -14.79
CA PRO A 120 7.79 0.93 -13.73
C PRO A 120 7.87 1.53 -12.31
N PRO A 121 8.67 2.58 -12.05
CA PRO A 121 8.65 3.26 -10.75
C PRO A 121 7.30 3.94 -10.45
N LEU A 122 6.58 4.45 -11.46
CA LEU A 122 5.25 5.06 -11.30
C LEU A 122 4.15 4.01 -10.96
N SER A 123 4.36 2.77 -11.36
CA SER A 123 3.42 1.66 -11.08
C SER A 123 3.85 0.80 -9.90
N GLY A 124 4.92 1.19 -9.21
CA GLY A 124 5.68 0.30 -8.35
C GLY A 124 6.21 0.93 -7.06
N GLY A 125 6.67 0.03 -6.19
CA GLY A 125 7.34 0.39 -4.95
C GLY A 125 8.83 0.64 -5.16
N ILE A 126 9.53 0.82 -4.04
CA ILE A 126 10.97 1.14 -4.03
C ILE A 126 11.81 0.11 -4.82
N VAL A 127 11.38 -1.15 -4.86
CA VAL A 127 12.06 -2.23 -5.59
C VAL A 127 12.08 -1.97 -7.09
N ALA A 128 10.95 -1.57 -7.68
CA ALA A 128 10.88 -1.25 -9.11
C ALA A 128 11.76 -0.04 -9.45
N ALA A 129 11.77 0.97 -8.58
CA ALA A 129 12.63 2.14 -8.73
C ALA A 129 14.12 1.77 -8.65
N ILE A 130 14.50 0.87 -7.76
CA ILE A 130 15.88 0.38 -7.64
C ILE A 130 16.30 -0.39 -8.90
N ILE A 131 15.48 -1.33 -9.39
CA ILE A 131 15.78 -2.12 -10.60
C ILE A 131 16.06 -1.21 -11.81
N ILE A 132 15.19 -0.22 -12.02
CA ILE A 132 15.34 0.73 -13.13
C ILE A 132 16.54 1.66 -12.91
N LYS A 133 16.75 2.14 -11.68
CA LYS A 133 17.92 2.95 -11.35
C LYS A 133 19.22 2.20 -11.66
N GLU A 134 19.33 0.94 -11.25
CA GLU A 134 20.51 0.11 -11.51
C GLU A 134 20.73 -0.10 -13.01
N ALA A 135 19.67 -0.39 -13.77
CA ALA A 135 19.75 -0.51 -15.23
C ALA A 135 20.20 0.80 -15.91
N ALA A 136 19.60 1.94 -15.52
CA ALA A 136 19.98 3.25 -16.04
C ALA A 136 21.44 3.62 -15.70
N THR A 137 21.88 3.31 -14.48
CA THR A 137 23.27 3.54 -14.03
C THR A 137 24.25 2.67 -14.82
N ALA A 138 23.89 1.41 -15.13
CA ALA A 138 24.73 0.51 -15.93
C ALA A 138 24.94 1.01 -17.37
N LEU A 139 24.05 1.86 -17.87
CA LEU A 139 24.16 2.53 -19.18
C LEU A 139 24.90 3.87 -19.10
N GLY A 140 25.34 4.30 -17.91
CA GLY A 140 25.94 5.62 -17.68
C GLY A 140 24.94 6.77 -17.78
N ASN A 141 23.64 6.51 -17.66
CA ASN A 141 22.60 7.53 -17.72
C ASN A 141 22.07 7.90 -16.32
N ASP A 142 22.85 8.73 -15.62
CA ASP A 142 22.56 9.16 -14.26
C ASP A 142 21.23 9.93 -14.14
N LYS A 143 20.84 10.66 -15.20
CA LYS A 143 19.56 11.40 -15.22
C LYS A 143 18.36 10.47 -15.15
N LEU A 144 18.38 9.35 -15.87
CA LEU A 144 17.31 8.34 -15.80
C LEU A 144 17.29 7.63 -14.44
N ALA A 145 18.46 7.40 -13.84
CA ALA A 145 18.57 6.84 -12.50
C ALA A 145 17.96 7.78 -11.44
N ILE A 146 18.23 9.09 -11.53
CA ILE A 146 17.63 10.14 -10.70
C ILE A 146 16.11 10.18 -10.90
N LEU A 147 15.67 10.21 -12.16
CA LEU A 147 14.24 10.23 -12.52
C LEU A 147 13.48 9.04 -11.91
N ALA A 148 14.02 7.82 -12.01
CA ALA A 148 13.37 6.62 -11.49
C ALA A 148 13.14 6.69 -9.97
N ILE A 149 14.13 7.18 -9.21
CA ILE A 149 14.00 7.35 -7.76
C ILE A 149 13.03 8.49 -7.43
N LEU A 150 13.09 9.60 -8.15
CA LEU A 150 12.22 10.74 -7.89
C LEU A 150 10.76 10.44 -8.18
N ILE A 151 10.45 9.70 -9.27
CA ILE A 151 9.09 9.25 -9.55
C ILE A 151 8.52 8.48 -8.36
N TYR A 152 9.28 7.52 -7.83
CA TYR A 152 8.86 6.76 -6.65
C TYR A 152 8.58 7.65 -5.43
N VAL A 153 9.41 8.68 -5.22
CA VAL A 153 9.27 9.61 -4.09
C VAL A 153 8.04 10.51 -4.25
N VAL A 154 7.80 11.07 -5.44
CA VAL A 154 6.79 12.11 -5.62
C VAL A 154 5.41 11.59 -6.06
N GLN A 155 5.33 10.39 -6.63
CA GLN A 155 4.06 9.83 -7.13
C GLN A 155 2.97 9.75 -6.05
N GLY A 156 3.37 9.49 -4.80
CA GLY A 156 2.45 9.41 -3.66
C GLY A 156 1.70 10.74 -3.43
N PHE A 157 2.34 11.88 -3.68
CA PHE A 157 1.72 13.20 -3.52
C PHE A 157 0.55 13.44 -4.47
N VAL A 158 0.52 12.75 -5.62
CA VAL A 158 -0.63 12.74 -6.52
C VAL A 158 -1.65 11.68 -6.09
N GLY A 159 -1.18 10.49 -5.71
CA GLY A 159 -2.04 9.38 -5.34
C GLY A 159 -2.88 9.63 -4.08
N TYR A 160 -2.30 10.21 -3.03
CA TYR A 160 -2.97 10.40 -1.74
C TYR A 160 -4.25 11.25 -1.81
N PRO A 161 -4.22 12.50 -2.33
CA PRO A 161 -5.42 13.34 -2.40
C PRO A 161 -6.47 12.77 -3.35
N LEU A 162 -6.07 12.29 -4.53
CA LEU A 162 -6.99 11.69 -5.51
C LEU A 162 -7.73 10.49 -4.90
N THR A 163 -7.00 9.61 -4.22
CA THR A 163 -7.59 8.44 -3.57
C THR A 163 -8.54 8.85 -2.47
N SER A 164 -8.17 9.78 -1.57
CA SER A 164 -9.06 10.20 -0.49
C SER A 164 -10.39 10.76 -1.01
N ILE A 165 -10.34 11.61 -2.03
CA ILE A 165 -11.55 12.17 -2.65
C ILE A 165 -12.44 11.06 -3.23
N LEU A 166 -11.85 10.10 -3.94
CA LEU A 166 -12.58 9.00 -4.58
C LEU A 166 -13.13 8.00 -3.55
N LEU A 167 -12.35 7.64 -2.52
CA LEU A 167 -12.81 6.83 -1.40
C LEU A 167 -13.98 7.49 -0.69
N LYS A 168 -13.95 8.82 -0.51
CA LYS A 168 -15.04 9.56 0.12
C LYS A 168 -16.31 9.51 -0.71
N LYS A 169 -16.20 9.60 -2.04
CA LYS A 169 -17.34 9.40 -2.96
C LYS A 169 -17.87 7.97 -2.90
N GLU A 170 -16.98 6.97 -2.84
CA GLU A 170 -17.36 5.56 -2.75
C GLU A 170 -18.03 5.23 -1.42
N GLY A 171 -17.46 5.69 -0.29
CA GLY A 171 -18.04 5.50 1.02
C GLY A 171 -19.44 6.11 1.13
N ASN A 172 -19.64 7.33 0.62
CA ASN A 172 -20.98 7.94 0.57
C ASN A 172 -21.96 7.15 -0.31
N ARG A 173 -21.51 6.59 -1.44
CA ARG A 173 -22.33 5.72 -2.29
C ARG A 173 -22.75 4.46 -1.53
N LEU A 174 -21.81 3.79 -0.87
CA LEU A 174 -22.05 2.60 -0.06
C LEU A 174 -22.98 2.88 1.13
N LEU A 175 -22.84 4.02 1.80
CA LEU A 175 -23.75 4.41 2.89
C LEU A 175 -25.18 4.66 2.39
N LYS A 176 -25.36 5.21 1.18
CA LYS A 176 -26.67 5.30 0.54
C LYS A 176 -27.24 3.91 0.23
N ASP A 177 -26.42 3.00 -0.29
CA ASP A 177 -26.82 1.62 -0.55
C ASP A 177 -27.23 0.89 0.74
N LEU A 178 -26.52 1.11 1.85
CA LEU A 178 -26.85 0.55 3.16
C LEU A 178 -28.18 1.07 3.68
N LYS A 179 -28.42 2.39 3.60
CA LYS A 179 -29.69 3.01 4.03
C LYS A 179 -30.89 2.44 3.29
N ASN A 180 -30.73 2.15 2.00
CA ASN A 180 -31.78 1.57 1.17
C ASN A 180 -32.02 0.07 1.41
N ASN A 181 -31.09 -0.64 2.05
CA ASN A 181 -31.12 -2.11 2.22
C ASN A 181 -30.94 -2.56 3.69
N LYS A 182 -31.25 -1.70 4.66
CA LYS A 182 -30.89 -1.87 6.08
C LYS A 182 -31.28 -3.24 6.67
N GLU A 183 -32.47 -3.75 6.35
CA GLU A 183 -33.01 -4.99 6.96
C GLU A 183 -32.20 -6.26 6.59
N ASN A 184 -31.64 -6.35 5.38
CA ASN A 184 -30.94 -7.56 4.91
C ASN A 184 -29.43 -7.60 5.21
N VAL A 185 -28.84 -6.46 5.57
CA VAL A 185 -27.38 -6.29 5.66
C VAL A 185 -26.88 -6.38 7.10
N VAL A 186 -27.61 -5.81 8.06
CA VAL A 186 -27.20 -5.79 9.47
C VAL A 186 -27.24 -7.21 10.08
N GLU A 187 -28.26 -8.02 9.78
CA GLU A 187 -28.31 -9.43 10.22
C GLU A 187 -27.14 -10.28 9.71
N LYS A 188 -26.61 -10.00 8.51
CA LYS A 188 -25.51 -10.77 7.88
C LYS A 188 -24.12 -10.38 8.40
N ILE A 189 -23.98 -9.21 9.00
CA ILE A 189 -22.71 -8.74 9.58
C ILE A 189 -22.58 -9.33 10.99
N VAL A 190 -23.63 -9.19 11.82
CA VAL A 190 -23.67 -9.70 13.20
C VAL A 190 -23.55 -11.22 13.26
N SER A 191 -24.19 -11.97 12.35
CA SER A 191 -24.09 -13.45 12.29
C SER A 191 -22.72 -13.97 11.83
N LYS A 192 -21.89 -13.15 11.17
CA LYS A 192 -20.62 -13.58 10.58
C LYS A 192 -19.44 -13.59 11.56
N GLU A 193 -19.53 -12.88 12.68
CA GLU A 193 -18.48 -12.82 13.70
C GLU A 193 -18.69 -13.85 14.83
N SER A 194 -19.93 -14.15 15.21
CA SER A 194 -20.23 -15.00 16.37
C SER A 194 -20.20 -16.52 16.12
N GLU A 195 -20.14 -16.99 14.87
CA GLU A 195 -20.32 -18.43 14.54
C GLU A 195 -19.18 -19.10 13.75
N ARG A 196 -17.98 -18.51 13.68
CA ARG A 196 -16.89 -19.17 12.92
C ARG A 196 -16.21 -20.26 13.75
N LYS A 197 -16.68 -21.50 13.60
CA LYS A 197 -15.98 -22.70 14.08
C LYS A 197 -14.68 -22.88 13.29
N THR A 198 -13.54 -22.82 13.97
CA THR A 198 -12.22 -23.11 13.41
C THR A 198 -11.87 -24.59 13.57
N LEU A 199 -11.00 -25.12 12.71
CA LEU A 199 -10.54 -26.51 12.79
C LEU A 199 -9.76 -26.76 14.09
N ILE A 200 -8.91 -25.79 14.46
CA ILE A 200 -8.15 -25.78 15.70
C ILE A 200 -8.91 -24.88 16.68
N PRO A 201 -9.33 -25.39 17.85
CA PRO A 201 -10.03 -24.59 18.83
C PRO A 201 -9.14 -23.49 19.39
N ASN A 202 -9.74 -22.36 19.71
CA ASN A 202 -9.03 -21.26 20.35
C ASN A 202 -8.44 -21.71 21.69
N LEU A 203 -7.21 -21.26 21.97
CA LEU A 203 -6.60 -21.47 23.28
C LEU A 203 -7.46 -20.84 24.38
N PRO A 204 -7.57 -21.47 25.56
CA PRO A 204 -8.19 -20.85 26.73
C PRO A 204 -7.57 -19.47 26.99
N GLU A 205 -8.39 -18.47 27.35
CA GLU A 205 -7.93 -17.08 27.50
C GLU A 205 -6.70 -16.94 28.43
N LYS A 206 -6.63 -17.76 29.49
CA LYS A 206 -5.47 -17.80 30.41
C LYS A 206 -4.12 -18.06 29.74
N TYR A 207 -4.09 -18.72 28.58
CA TYR A 207 -2.87 -19.02 27.83
C TYR A 207 -2.75 -18.16 26.57
N ASN A 208 -3.76 -17.35 26.24
CA ASN A 208 -3.76 -16.50 25.06
C ASN A 208 -3.09 -15.14 25.35
N THR A 209 -1.84 -15.22 25.78
CA THR A 209 -1.02 -14.05 26.15
C THR A 209 -0.50 -13.32 24.92
N ILE A 210 -0.04 -12.07 25.11
CA ILE A 210 0.57 -11.25 24.05
C ILE A 210 1.66 -12.03 23.29
N TYR A 211 2.57 -12.69 24.01
CA TYR A 211 3.67 -13.42 23.38
C TYR A 211 3.20 -14.64 22.60
N VAL A 212 2.14 -15.32 23.04
CA VAL A 212 1.56 -16.45 22.31
C VAL A 212 0.90 -15.98 21.02
N VAL A 213 0.15 -14.88 21.05
CA VAL A 213 -0.46 -14.29 19.85
C VAL A 213 0.61 -13.87 18.84
N LEU A 214 1.65 -13.16 19.31
CA LEU A 214 2.76 -12.72 18.47
C LEU A 214 3.58 -13.89 17.93
N LEU A 215 3.81 -14.94 18.73
CA LEU A 215 4.51 -16.15 18.30
C LEU A 215 3.77 -16.83 17.15
N LYS A 216 2.46 -17.08 17.30
CA LYS A 216 1.65 -17.70 16.24
C LYS A 216 1.73 -16.88 14.95
N LEU A 217 1.58 -15.56 15.05
CA LEU A 217 1.63 -14.67 13.91
C LEU A 217 3.00 -14.67 13.23
N ALA A 218 4.08 -14.52 14.01
CA ALA A 218 5.45 -14.54 13.52
C ALA A 218 5.81 -15.89 12.88
N PHE A 219 5.33 -16.99 13.47
CA PHE A 219 5.53 -18.33 12.94
C PHE A 219 4.85 -18.50 11.58
N VAL A 220 3.62 -18.02 11.42
CA VAL A 220 2.93 -18.04 10.11
C VAL A 220 3.65 -17.17 9.08
N ALA A 221 4.13 -15.99 9.47
CA ALA A 221 4.93 -15.13 8.59
C ALA A 221 6.25 -15.80 8.17
N TYR A 222 6.91 -16.51 9.09
CA TYR A 222 8.11 -17.30 8.81
C TYR A 222 7.83 -18.46 7.85
N LEU A 223 6.74 -19.21 8.05
CA LEU A 223 6.34 -20.27 7.11
C LEU A 223 6.06 -19.72 5.71
N ALA A 224 5.43 -18.54 5.63
CA ALA A 224 5.19 -17.85 4.37
C ALA A 224 6.53 -17.49 3.68
N ASP A 225 7.48 -16.90 4.40
CA ASP A 225 8.81 -16.58 3.88
C ASP A 225 9.57 -17.83 3.39
N CYS A 226 9.58 -18.90 4.18
CA CYS A 226 10.17 -20.18 3.78
C CYS A 226 9.53 -20.72 2.49
N PHE A 227 8.20 -20.69 2.40
CA PHE A 227 7.47 -21.12 1.20
C PHE A 227 7.81 -20.26 0.00
N THR A 228 7.84 -18.93 0.15
CA THR A 228 8.22 -18.01 -0.93
C THR A 228 9.63 -18.30 -1.44
N LYS A 229 10.61 -18.47 -0.53
CA LYS A 229 12.00 -18.79 -0.88
C LYS A 229 12.09 -20.14 -1.60
N PHE A 230 11.40 -21.16 -1.10
CA PHE A 230 11.35 -22.47 -1.75
C PHE A 230 10.80 -22.38 -3.17
N VAL A 231 9.65 -21.72 -3.36
CA VAL A 231 9.00 -21.57 -4.67
C VAL A 231 9.87 -20.75 -5.64
N ASN A 232 10.42 -19.62 -5.19
CA ASN A 232 11.26 -18.78 -6.04
C ASN A 232 12.57 -19.47 -6.44
N ASN A 233 13.20 -20.22 -5.52
CA ASN A 233 14.47 -20.88 -5.81
C ASN A 233 14.29 -22.17 -6.64
N THR A 234 13.25 -22.96 -6.34
CA THR A 234 13.05 -24.28 -6.96
C THR A 234 12.22 -24.21 -8.25
N ILE A 235 11.16 -23.40 -8.28
CA ILE A 235 10.20 -23.39 -9.39
C ILE A 235 10.56 -22.28 -10.40
N PHE A 236 10.68 -21.04 -9.93
CA PHE A 236 10.86 -19.89 -10.81
C PHE A 236 12.32 -19.58 -11.13
N GLN A 237 13.26 -20.04 -10.29
CA GLN A 237 14.69 -19.67 -10.32
C GLN A 237 14.92 -18.15 -10.37
N ASN A 238 13.95 -17.37 -9.87
CA ASN A 238 13.94 -15.92 -9.86
C ASN A 238 12.92 -15.40 -8.83
N THR A 239 13.02 -14.14 -8.45
CA THR A 239 12.16 -13.50 -7.44
C THR A 239 10.83 -13.08 -8.05
N VAL A 240 9.99 -14.05 -8.41
CA VAL A 240 8.67 -13.84 -9.04
C VAL A 240 7.58 -13.71 -7.99
N LEU A 241 7.56 -14.59 -7.00
CA LEU A 241 6.57 -14.57 -5.93
C LEU A 241 6.99 -13.59 -4.83
N SER A 242 6.12 -12.63 -4.54
CA SER A 242 6.32 -11.71 -3.44
C SER A 242 6.15 -12.39 -2.07
N PRO A 243 7.07 -12.19 -1.12
CA PRO A 243 6.91 -12.70 0.24
C PRO A 243 5.70 -12.10 0.95
N PHE A 244 5.35 -10.84 0.67
CA PHE A 244 4.20 -10.17 1.28
C PHE A 244 2.87 -10.73 0.77
N VAL A 245 2.78 -11.05 -0.52
CA VAL A 245 1.59 -11.72 -1.08
C VAL A 245 1.42 -13.11 -0.44
N THR A 246 2.51 -13.85 -0.28
CA THR A 246 2.48 -15.14 0.42
C THR A 246 2.08 -14.97 1.88
N CYS A 247 2.62 -13.98 2.60
CA CYS A 247 2.25 -13.67 3.98
C CYS A 247 0.76 -13.38 4.14
N LEU A 248 0.17 -12.62 3.20
CA LEU A 248 -1.27 -12.34 3.20
C LEU A 248 -2.08 -13.63 3.08
N ILE A 249 -1.74 -14.47 2.09
CA ILE A 249 -2.43 -15.75 1.84
C ILE A 249 -2.29 -16.70 3.04
N PHE A 250 -1.08 -16.85 3.58
CA PHE A 250 -0.82 -17.67 4.76
C PHE A 250 -1.55 -17.15 6.00
N GLY A 251 -1.61 -15.82 6.18
CA GLY A 251 -2.38 -15.19 7.25
C GLY A 251 -3.88 -15.53 7.18
N ILE A 252 -4.45 -15.51 5.97
CA ILE A 252 -5.85 -15.91 5.73
C ILE A 252 -6.06 -17.39 6.08
N ILE A 253 -5.23 -18.27 5.52
CA ILE A 253 -5.33 -19.73 5.73
C ILE A 253 -5.18 -20.06 7.22
N ALA A 254 -4.15 -19.51 7.89
CA ALA A 254 -3.91 -19.76 9.30
C ALA A 254 -5.05 -19.26 10.19
N ALA A 255 -5.67 -18.13 9.84
CA ALA A 255 -6.80 -17.59 10.58
C ALA A 255 -8.11 -18.36 10.34
N GLU A 256 -8.30 -18.99 9.18
CA GLU A 256 -9.41 -19.93 8.95
C GLU A 256 -9.21 -21.26 9.70
N LEU A 257 -7.98 -21.76 9.73
CA LEU A 257 -7.65 -22.99 10.45
C LEU A 257 -7.70 -22.83 11.97
N GLY A 258 -7.61 -21.59 12.49
CA GLY A 258 -7.48 -21.31 13.92
C GLY A 258 -6.04 -21.38 14.46
N LEU A 259 -5.05 -21.46 13.57
CA LEU A 259 -3.62 -21.43 13.93
C LEU A 259 -3.20 -20.05 14.46
N VAL A 260 -3.81 -18.98 13.95
CA VAL A 260 -3.56 -17.59 14.34
C VAL A 260 -4.88 -16.94 14.73
N ASP A 261 -4.85 -16.14 15.79
CA ASP A 261 -5.96 -15.33 16.24
C ASP A 261 -6.38 -14.30 15.17
N ARG A 262 -7.68 -14.13 14.96
CA ARG A 262 -8.22 -13.03 14.17
C ARG A 262 -7.79 -11.70 14.78
N GLN A 263 -7.42 -10.74 13.93
CA GLN A 263 -6.92 -9.44 14.35
C GLN A 263 -5.72 -9.52 15.32
N ALA A 264 -4.79 -10.46 15.09
CA ALA A 264 -3.71 -10.79 16.02
C ALA A 264 -2.94 -9.58 16.62
N LEU A 265 -2.53 -8.61 15.80
CA LEU A 265 -1.80 -7.42 16.30
C LEU A 265 -2.69 -6.47 17.12
N ASN A 266 -3.99 -6.38 16.82
CA ASN A 266 -4.93 -5.62 17.65
C ASN A 266 -5.10 -6.30 19.01
N LYS A 267 -5.27 -7.63 19.01
CA LYS A 267 -5.37 -8.42 20.26
C LYS A 267 -4.11 -8.32 21.12
N ALA A 268 -2.95 -8.19 20.50
CA ALA A 268 -1.67 -7.98 21.18
C ALA A 268 -1.37 -6.51 21.52
N ASN A 269 -2.27 -5.56 21.22
CA ASN A 269 -2.06 -4.10 21.37
C ASN A 269 -0.78 -3.56 20.69
N SER A 270 -0.31 -4.21 19.62
CA SER A 270 0.93 -3.85 18.92
C SER A 270 0.68 -3.25 17.53
N PHE A 271 -0.55 -3.31 17.03
CA PHE A 271 -0.90 -2.84 15.68
C PHE A 271 -0.52 -1.36 15.43
N GLY A 272 -0.88 -0.46 16.34
CA GLY A 272 -0.61 0.97 16.18
C GLY A 272 0.89 1.28 16.11
N TRP A 273 1.70 0.63 16.96
CA TRP A 273 3.16 0.76 16.93
C TRP A 273 3.75 0.24 15.62
N MET A 274 3.28 -0.92 15.15
CA MET A 274 3.74 -1.51 13.88
C MET A 274 3.43 -0.61 12.68
N ILE A 275 2.22 -0.05 12.60
CA ILE A 275 1.86 0.89 11.53
C ILE A 275 2.70 2.16 11.61
N THR A 276 2.92 2.69 12.82
CA THR A 276 3.77 3.88 13.04
C THR A 276 5.17 3.66 12.51
N LEU A 277 5.76 2.51 12.85
CA LEU A 277 7.09 2.12 12.42
C LEU A 277 7.18 2.01 10.90
N LEU A 278 6.23 1.34 10.24
CA LEU A 278 6.25 1.22 8.79
C LEU A 278 6.04 2.55 8.07
N MET A 279 5.13 3.40 8.57
CA MET A 279 4.93 4.73 7.99
C MET A 279 6.20 5.56 8.08
N ALA A 280 6.88 5.54 9.23
CA ALA A 280 8.18 6.21 9.39
C ALA A 280 9.18 5.70 8.35
N PHE A 281 9.31 4.38 8.18
CA PHE A 281 10.16 3.81 7.13
C PHE A 281 9.79 4.26 5.71
N ILE A 282 8.49 4.37 5.37
CA ILE A 282 8.07 4.91 4.06
C ILE A 282 8.55 6.35 3.88
N TYR A 283 8.46 7.18 4.92
CA TYR A 283 8.94 8.56 4.86
C TYR A 283 10.46 8.68 4.76
N GLU A 284 11.22 7.67 5.17
CA GLU A 284 12.68 7.62 5.00
C GLU A 284 13.06 7.71 3.53
N GLY A 285 12.24 7.13 2.64
CA GLY A 285 12.44 7.21 1.20
C GLY A 285 12.48 8.65 0.66
N LEU A 286 11.84 9.61 1.34
CA LEU A 286 11.79 11.02 0.93
C LEU A 286 13.15 11.72 1.09
N ASN A 287 14.05 11.21 1.95
CA ASN A 287 15.38 11.79 2.14
C ASN A 287 16.29 11.70 0.88
N LYS A 288 15.86 10.90 -0.11
CA LYS A 288 16.54 10.69 -1.38
C LYS A 288 16.24 11.78 -2.42
N ALA A 289 15.21 12.59 -2.22
CA ALA A 289 14.86 13.66 -3.13
C ALA A 289 15.43 15.00 -2.64
N THR A 290 16.40 15.56 -3.37
CA THR A 290 16.88 16.92 -3.12
C THR A 290 16.20 17.93 -4.07
N PRO A 291 16.15 19.22 -3.70
CA PRO A 291 15.64 20.26 -4.59
C PRO A 291 16.35 20.29 -5.95
N GLU A 292 17.67 20.09 -5.96
CA GLU A 292 18.47 20.10 -7.19
C GLU A 292 18.11 18.93 -8.10
N MET A 293 18.00 17.71 -7.55
CA MET A 293 17.56 16.53 -8.31
C MET A 293 16.16 16.75 -8.90
N LEU A 294 15.24 17.32 -8.11
CA LEU A 294 13.88 17.61 -8.58
C LEU A 294 13.87 18.61 -9.73
N LEU A 295 14.67 19.67 -9.64
CA LEU A 295 14.77 20.69 -10.70
C LEU A 295 15.39 20.10 -11.98
N GLU A 296 16.36 19.20 -11.86
CA GLU A 296 17.04 18.59 -13.00
C GLU A 296 16.10 17.77 -13.90
N VAL A 297 15.12 17.08 -13.30
CA VAL A 297 14.19 16.20 -14.02
C VAL A 297 12.73 16.65 -13.90
N LEU A 298 12.48 17.90 -13.50
CA LEU A 298 11.13 18.39 -13.17
C LEU A 298 10.15 18.20 -14.32
N LEU A 299 10.56 18.59 -15.53
CA LEU A 299 9.71 18.52 -16.72
C LEU A 299 9.33 17.07 -17.06
N PRO A 300 10.28 16.13 -17.31
CA PRO A 300 9.91 14.74 -17.62
C PRO A 300 9.17 14.07 -16.46
N LEU A 301 9.49 14.42 -15.21
CA LEU A 301 8.79 13.92 -14.03
C LEU A 301 7.29 14.28 -14.05
N VAL A 302 6.97 15.56 -14.28
CA VAL A 302 5.58 16.04 -14.34
C VAL A 302 4.83 15.40 -15.50
N GLU A 303 5.45 15.33 -16.68
CA GLU A 303 4.85 14.72 -17.88
C GLU A 303 4.55 13.23 -17.67
N ILE A 304 5.51 12.47 -17.12
CA ILE A 304 5.32 11.05 -16.82
C ILE A 304 4.19 10.84 -15.82
N ILE A 305 4.13 11.64 -14.76
CA ILE A 305 3.07 11.53 -13.76
C ILE A 305 1.72 11.84 -14.38
N ILE A 306 1.58 12.94 -15.13
CA ILE A 306 0.30 13.31 -15.74
C ILE A 306 -0.17 12.26 -16.74
N ILE A 307 0.70 11.84 -17.66
CA ILE A 307 0.36 10.89 -18.73
C ILE A 307 0.12 9.50 -18.14
N GLY A 308 1.01 9.04 -17.26
CA GLY A 308 0.93 7.73 -16.63
C GLY A 308 -0.31 7.61 -15.74
N VAL A 309 -0.55 8.57 -14.86
CA VAL A 309 -1.76 8.56 -14.00
C VAL A 309 -3.03 8.68 -14.85
N SER A 310 -3.03 9.43 -15.94
CA SER A 310 -4.18 9.45 -16.87
C SER A 310 -4.45 8.08 -17.47
N GLY A 311 -3.40 7.38 -17.91
CA GLY A 311 -3.50 6.02 -18.47
C GLY A 311 -4.04 5.03 -17.46
N LEU A 312 -3.54 5.11 -16.23
CA LEU A 312 -4.02 4.35 -15.09
C LEU A 312 -5.52 4.54 -14.87
N LEU A 313 -5.98 5.80 -14.79
CA LEU A 313 -7.37 6.12 -14.51
C LEU A 313 -8.30 5.69 -15.66
N ILE A 314 -7.89 5.88 -16.91
CA ILE A 314 -8.68 5.51 -18.09
C ILE A 314 -8.90 3.99 -18.13
N PHE A 315 -7.83 3.21 -18.01
CA PHE A 315 -7.94 1.75 -18.10
C PHE A 315 -8.70 1.17 -16.90
N ALA A 316 -8.45 1.68 -15.70
CA ALA A 316 -9.18 1.28 -14.50
C ALA A 316 -10.68 1.59 -14.61
N PHE A 317 -11.05 2.74 -15.18
CA PHE A 317 -12.44 3.09 -15.42
C PHE A 317 -13.11 2.13 -16.43
N ILE A 318 -12.46 1.87 -17.57
CA ILE A 318 -12.98 0.99 -18.62
C ILE A 318 -13.18 -0.43 -18.07
N VAL A 319 -12.13 -1.01 -17.49
CA VAL A 319 -12.18 -2.39 -16.97
C VAL A 319 -13.10 -2.49 -15.77
N GLY A 320 -13.09 -1.51 -14.87
CA GLY A 320 -14.03 -1.43 -13.75
C GLY A 320 -15.48 -1.45 -14.20
N LYS A 321 -15.82 -0.70 -15.26
CA LYS A 321 -17.16 -0.68 -15.85
C LYS A 321 -17.53 -2.04 -16.46
N ILE A 322 -16.61 -2.68 -17.19
CA ILE A 322 -16.83 -4.03 -17.75
C ILE A 322 -17.09 -5.05 -16.65
N LEU A 323 -16.32 -4.98 -15.56
CA LEU A 323 -16.42 -5.88 -14.41
C LEU A 323 -17.53 -5.50 -13.42
N LYS A 324 -18.34 -4.47 -13.72
CA LYS A 324 -19.44 -3.98 -12.88
C LYS A 324 -18.99 -3.59 -11.46
N GLU A 325 -17.76 -3.12 -11.33
CA GLU A 325 -17.25 -2.51 -10.10
C GLU A 325 -17.56 -1.01 -10.13
N SER A 326 -17.75 -0.39 -8.96
CA SER A 326 -17.99 1.05 -8.88
C SER A 326 -16.86 1.81 -9.58
N PRO A 327 -17.13 2.84 -10.38
CA PRO A 327 -16.08 3.68 -10.95
C PRO A 327 -15.15 4.27 -9.88
N TYR A 328 -15.71 4.78 -8.77
CA TYR A 328 -14.91 5.36 -7.69
C TYR A 328 -13.98 4.31 -7.05
N MET A 329 -14.52 3.13 -6.77
CA MET A 329 -13.73 2.03 -6.20
C MET A 329 -12.68 1.54 -7.21
N SER A 330 -13.02 1.40 -8.48
CA SER A 330 -12.11 0.94 -9.54
C SER A 330 -10.91 1.88 -9.69
N LEU A 331 -11.16 3.19 -9.67
CA LEU A 331 -10.09 4.20 -9.70
C LEU A 331 -9.23 4.15 -8.42
N CYS A 332 -9.83 3.97 -7.23
CA CYS A 332 -9.06 3.79 -5.99
C CYS A 332 -8.18 2.53 -6.03
N ILE A 333 -8.72 1.41 -6.52
CA ILE A 333 -7.97 0.14 -6.68
C ILE A 333 -6.72 0.37 -7.52
N ALA A 334 -6.85 1.04 -8.65
CA ALA A 334 -5.72 1.31 -9.53
C ALA A 334 -4.73 2.33 -8.92
N LEU A 335 -5.23 3.41 -8.31
CA LEU A 335 -4.39 4.45 -7.69
C LEU A 335 -3.46 3.91 -6.59
N ASN A 336 -3.77 2.74 -6.00
CA ASN A 336 -2.85 2.08 -5.07
C ASN A 336 -1.46 1.81 -5.68
N ALA A 337 -1.32 1.75 -7.01
CA ALA A 337 -0.02 1.60 -7.66
C ALA A 337 0.97 2.74 -7.30
N LEU A 338 0.45 3.91 -6.91
CA LEU A 338 1.26 5.10 -6.59
C LEU A 338 1.77 5.12 -5.14
N TYR A 339 1.29 4.26 -4.24
CA TYR A 339 1.66 4.32 -2.82
C TYR A 339 1.57 3.01 -2.04
N GLY A 340 0.66 2.11 -2.40
CA GLY A 340 0.51 0.81 -1.76
C GLY A 340 0.27 0.84 -0.25
N PHE A 341 0.75 -0.21 0.43
CA PHE A 341 0.66 -0.38 1.87
C PHE A 341 1.92 0.14 2.57
N PRO A 342 1.85 0.73 3.79
CA PRO A 342 0.66 1.03 4.61
C PRO A 342 -0.19 2.29 4.28
N PRO A 343 0.20 3.24 3.41
CA PRO A 343 -0.62 4.43 3.14
C PRO A 343 -2.08 4.13 2.77
N ASN A 344 -2.32 3.10 1.95
CA ASN A 344 -3.67 2.72 1.53
C ASN A 344 -4.60 2.38 2.70
N TYR A 345 -4.07 1.70 3.73
CA TYR A 345 -4.80 1.35 4.94
C TYR A 345 -5.19 2.60 5.72
N ILE A 346 -4.25 3.53 5.90
CA ILE A 346 -4.47 4.78 6.65
C ILE A 346 -5.51 5.64 5.92
N LEU A 347 -5.34 5.87 4.62
CA LEU A 347 -6.30 6.63 3.82
C LEU A 347 -7.71 6.05 3.90
N THR A 348 -7.83 4.72 3.80
CA THR A 348 -9.13 4.05 3.84
C THR A 348 -9.80 4.23 5.19
N ASN A 349 -9.07 4.02 6.29
CA ASN A 349 -9.63 4.16 7.63
C ASN A 349 -9.94 5.61 8.00
N GLU A 350 -9.12 6.57 7.56
CA GLU A 350 -9.41 8.00 7.75
C GLU A 350 -10.70 8.40 7.05
N VAL A 351 -10.88 7.98 5.79
CA VAL A 351 -12.12 8.26 5.07
C VAL A 351 -13.31 7.61 5.77
N ILE A 352 -13.22 6.33 6.15
CA ILE A 352 -14.29 5.62 6.85
C ILE A 352 -14.67 6.38 8.13
N LYS A 353 -13.69 6.68 8.99
CA LYS A 353 -13.90 7.42 10.25
C LYS A 353 -14.46 8.82 10.01
N SER A 354 -14.14 9.47 8.90
CA SER A 354 -14.67 10.80 8.56
C SER A 354 -16.13 10.77 8.09
N LEU A 355 -16.61 9.61 7.63
CA LEU A 355 -17.95 9.44 7.05
C LEU A 355 -18.95 8.80 8.02
N THR A 356 -18.47 8.08 9.02
CA THR A 356 -19.31 7.29 9.92
C THR A 356 -19.38 7.91 11.31
N SER A 357 -20.49 7.69 11.99
CA SER A 357 -20.69 8.14 13.39
C SER A 357 -21.12 7.00 14.32
N ASN A 358 -21.33 5.80 13.78
CA ASN A 358 -21.66 4.58 14.52
C ASN A 358 -20.80 3.40 14.04
N ASN A 359 -20.73 2.36 14.87
CA ASN A 359 -19.89 1.19 14.61
C ASN A 359 -20.38 0.39 13.39
N ASP A 360 -21.69 0.23 13.20
CA ASP A 360 -22.27 -0.58 12.11
C ASP A 360 -21.91 -0.02 10.72
N GLU A 361 -22.03 1.30 10.52
CA GLU A 361 -21.64 1.97 9.27
C GLU A 361 -20.13 1.85 9.06
N SER A 362 -19.34 2.01 10.12
CA SER A 362 -17.88 1.88 10.07
C SER A 362 -17.46 0.47 9.65
N GLU A 363 -18.08 -0.54 10.24
CA GLU A 363 -17.80 -1.94 9.93
C GLU A 363 -18.26 -2.31 8.53
N TYR A 364 -19.44 -1.86 8.10
CA TYR A 364 -19.95 -2.06 6.75
C TYR A 364 -18.98 -1.49 5.69
N LEU A 365 -18.52 -0.25 5.86
CA LEU A 365 -17.56 0.34 4.94
C LEU A 365 -16.21 -0.37 4.99
N THR A 366 -15.73 -0.73 6.19
CA THR A 366 -14.47 -1.48 6.38
C THR A 366 -14.51 -2.79 5.59
N ASN A 367 -15.57 -3.58 5.76
CA ASN A 367 -15.76 -4.86 5.10
C ASN A 367 -15.87 -4.75 3.56
N LYS A 368 -16.29 -3.59 3.03
CA LYS A 368 -16.45 -3.37 1.57
C LYS A 368 -15.25 -2.73 0.90
N MET A 369 -14.59 -1.80 1.57
CA MET A 369 -13.55 -0.94 0.99
C MET A 369 -12.15 -1.47 1.29
N LEU A 370 -11.88 -1.83 2.56
CA LEU A 370 -10.53 -2.17 3.00
C LEU A 370 -9.95 -3.38 2.26
N PRO A 371 -10.71 -4.47 2.02
CA PRO A 371 -10.16 -5.60 1.29
C PRO A 371 -9.69 -5.28 -0.12
N LYS A 372 -10.47 -4.45 -0.83
CA LYS A 372 -10.16 -4.02 -2.20
C LYS A 372 -8.90 -3.14 -2.25
N MET A 373 -8.77 -2.24 -1.29
CA MET A 373 -7.61 -1.34 -1.22
C MET A 373 -6.31 -2.10 -0.92
N LEU A 374 -6.34 -3.02 0.04
CA LEU A 374 -5.17 -3.84 0.38
C LEU A 374 -4.74 -4.72 -0.80
N ILE A 375 -5.69 -5.45 -1.39
CA ILE A 375 -5.38 -6.36 -2.50
C ILE A 375 -4.93 -5.59 -3.74
N GLY A 376 -5.60 -4.47 -4.07
CA GLY A 376 -5.17 -3.59 -5.16
C GLY A 376 -3.73 -3.09 -5.00
N GLY A 377 -3.33 -2.72 -3.78
CA GLY A 377 -1.96 -2.34 -3.45
C GLY A 377 -0.95 -3.47 -3.56
N PHE A 378 -1.24 -4.66 -3.03
CA PHE A 378 -0.31 -5.78 -3.12
C PHE A 378 -0.12 -6.27 -4.55
N THR A 379 -1.21 -6.36 -5.33
CA THR A 379 -1.15 -6.73 -6.75
C THR A 379 -0.28 -5.75 -7.55
N SER A 380 -0.51 -4.46 -7.36
CA SER A 380 0.20 -3.43 -8.12
C SER A 380 1.67 -3.31 -7.70
N VAL A 381 1.90 -2.91 -6.46
CA VAL A 381 3.21 -2.47 -5.95
C VAL A 381 4.19 -3.63 -5.80
N THR A 382 3.73 -4.87 -5.70
CA THR A 382 4.61 -6.01 -5.41
C THR A 382 4.75 -7.01 -6.55
N ILE A 383 3.68 -7.36 -7.25
CA ILE A 383 3.74 -8.38 -8.32
C ILE A 383 3.95 -7.71 -9.66
N ALA A 384 2.99 -6.88 -10.07
CA ALA A 384 2.97 -6.32 -11.41
C ALA A 384 4.17 -5.40 -11.64
N SER A 385 4.49 -4.54 -10.67
CA SER A 385 5.59 -3.59 -10.76
C SER A 385 6.97 -4.25 -10.92
N VAL A 386 7.26 -5.32 -10.16
CA VAL A 386 8.57 -6.00 -10.18
C VAL A 386 8.75 -6.75 -11.49
N LEU A 387 7.69 -7.42 -11.96
CA LEU A 387 7.69 -8.09 -13.27
C LEU A 387 7.88 -7.09 -14.40
N ILE A 388 7.15 -5.97 -14.37
CA ILE A 388 7.25 -4.93 -15.38
C ILE A 388 8.64 -4.28 -15.32
N ALA A 389 9.15 -3.92 -14.15
CA ALA A 389 10.49 -3.36 -14.00
C ALA A 389 11.57 -4.31 -14.51
N GLY A 390 11.50 -5.61 -14.19
CA GLY A 390 12.47 -6.60 -14.66
C GLY A 390 12.39 -6.90 -16.17
N ILE A 391 11.25 -6.67 -16.80
CA ILE A 391 11.10 -6.71 -18.26
C ILE A 391 11.66 -5.42 -18.88
N PHE A 392 11.26 -4.27 -18.35
CA PHE A 392 11.58 -2.95 -18.88
C PHE A 392 13.05 -2.58 -18.69
N SER A 393 13.69 -3.05 -17.62
CA SER A 393 15.13 -2.87 -17.40
C SER A 393 15.99 -3.52 -18.49
N LYS A 394 15.47 -4.52 -19.21
CA LYS A 394 16.18 -5.15 -20.36
C LYS A 394 16.00 -4.37 -21.66
N PHE A 395 15.08 -3.42 -21.67
CA PHE A 395 14.80 -2.54 -22.82
C PHE A 395 15.40 -1.15 -22.65
N LEU A 396 15.94 -0.84 -21.46
CA LEU A 396 16.94 0.21 -21.27
C LEU A 396 18.27 -0.31 -21.81
#